data_AF-A0A3C1Z8D5-F1
#
_entry.id   AF-A0A3C1Z8D5-F1
#
_cell.length_a   1.000
_cell.length_b   1.000
_cell.length_c   1.000
_cell.angle_alpha   90.00
_cell.angle_beta   90.00
_cell.angle_gamma   90.00
#
_symmetry.space_group_name_H-M   'P 1'
#
loop_
_entity.id
_entity.type
_entity.pdbx_description
1 polymer ?
#
loop_
_entity_poly.entity_id
_entity_poly.type
_entity_poly.pdbx_seq_one_letter_code
_entity_poly.pdbx_strand_id
1 'polypeptide(L)'
;QAQSAKTPIQILGSLEAEGLYFDEAWVLGMTDDFLPAALNAPRFIPNDIAAQHQIPHSNFELIAKDAKDTLNNLINLSDQVNFSYAKTHFESEQHRSPLLPFNNEIETPKQPHQPALLETINDTQAAPLVDKQVSGGVGILKDQMACAFKGFSHRLNIKKFDAPHLGLNRAEQGDVVHKVLESIYRQVQSSTDLIAYSEDKLNQLIDTAIQNELKRYGRSGFTQIEHDRLQQLIHKFIATEKQRDAFRVIATEQTIEANVAG
;
A
#
# COMPACT_ATOMS: atom_id res chain seq x y z
N GLN A 1 -39.69 6.56 10.66
CA GLN A 1 -39.59 7.96 10.21
C GLN A 1 -38.22 8.48 10.62
N ALA A 2 -37.37 8.84 9.65
CA ALA A 2 -36.10 9.49 9.96
C ALA A 2 -36.41 10.87 10.57
N GLN A 3 -36.01 11.09 11.82
CA GLN A 3 -36.08 12.39 12.47
C GLN A 3 -34.95 13.25 11.93
N SER A 4 -35.21 14.05 10.89
CA SER A 4 -34.31 15.16 10.54
C SER A 4 -34.63 16.35 11.43
N ALA A 5 -33.60 16.99 11.99
CA ALA A 5 -33.74 18.20 12.79
C ALA A 5 -34.44 19.30 11.97
N LYS A 6 -35.24 20.16 12.62
CA LYS A 6 -35.89 21.34 11.99
C LYS A 6 -34.82 22.32 11.50
N THR A 7 -34.26 22.03 10.35
CA THR A 7 -33.29 22.84 9.63
C THR A 7 -34.02 23.54 8.47
N PRO A 8 -33.63 24.78 8.12
CA PRO A 8 -34.30 25.54 7.08
C PRO A 8 -34.07 25.00 5.66
N ILE A 9 -33.07 24.13 5.48
CA ILE A 9 -32.75 23.48 4.21
C ILE A 9 -32.60 21.98 4.47
N GLN A 10 -33.34 21.16 3.71
CA GLN A 10 -33.24 19.71 3.77
C GLN A 10 -32.51 19.18 2.54
N ILE A 11 -31.53 18.30 2.76
CA ILE A 11 -30.82 17.59 1.69
C ILE A 11 -31.23 16.12 1.80
N LEU A 12 -31.94 15.63 0.77
CA LEU A 12 -32.59 14.32 0.77
C LEU A 12 -32.24 13.55 -0.50
N GLY A 13 -32.28 12.22 -0.43
CA GLY A 13 -32.30 11.38 -1.63
C GLY A 13 -33.63 11.50 -2.39
N SER A 14 -33.63 11.25 -3.70
CA SER A 14 -34.84 11.37 -4.54
C SER A 14 -36.02 10.51 -4.05
N LEU A 15 -35.74 9.28 -3.58
CA LEU A 15 -36.74 8.38 -3.02
C LEU A 15 -37.21 8.80 -1.62
N GLU A 16 -36.36 9.51 -0.87
CA GLU A 16 -36.72 10.02 0.46
C GLU A 16 -37.60 11.26 0.38
N ALA A 17 -37.48 12.02 -0.72
CA ALA A 17 -38.30 13.19 -1.00
C ALA A 17 -39.71 12.84 -1.50
N GLU A 18 -39.96 11.59 -1.89
CA GLU A 18 -41.24 11.17 -2.46
C GLU A 18 -42.41 11.40 -1.48
N GLY A 19 -43.46 12.08 -1.96
CA GLY A 19 -44.64 12.41 -1.16
C GLY A 19 -44.44 13.57 -0.17
N LEU A 20 -43.28 14.22 -0.17
CA LEU A 20 -43.05 15.47 0.55
C LEU A 20 -43.41 16.69 -0.33
N TYR A 21 -43.59 17.83 0.34
CA TYR A 21 -43.85 19.11 -0.31
C TYR A 21 -43.04 20.21 0.38
N PHE A 22 -42.45 21.10 -0.40
CA PHE A 22 -41.56 22.18 0.04
C PHE A 22 -41.99 23.52 -0.57
N ASP A 23 -41.67 24.62 0.12
CA ASP A 23 -41.90 25.97 -0.41
C ASP A 23 -41.14 26.20 -1.72
N GLU A 24 -39.93 25.64 -1.83
CA GLU A 24 -39.04 25.66 -3.00
C GLU A 24 -38.26 24.34 -3.06
N ALA A 25 -38.00 23.81 -4.25
CA ALA A 25 -37.20 22.60 -4.43
C ALA A 25 -36.09 22.79 -5.47
N TRP A 26 -34.91 22.21 -5.21
CA TRP A 26 -33.81 22.15 -6.15
C TRP A 26 -33.33 20.71 -6.31
N VAL A 27 -33.59 20.13 -7.47
CA VAL A 27 -33.11 18.81 -7.87
C VAL A 27 -31.73 18.94 -8.53
N LEU A 28 -30.72 18.43 -7.84
CA LEU A 28 -29.34 18.38 -8.30
C LEU A 28 -29.07 17.05 -9.02
N GLY A 29 -28.13 17.05 -9.97
CA GLY A 29 -27.67 15.81 -10.60
C GLY A 29 -28.63 15.17 -11.59
N MET A 30 -29.43 15.96 -12.33
CA MET A 30 -30.27 15.45 -13.42
C MET A 30 -29.45 15.06 -14.67
N THR A 31 -28.65 14.01 -14.54
CA THR A 31 -27.87 13.41 -15.64
C THR A 31 -28.64 12.29 -16.32
N ASP A 32 -28.16 11.82 -17.47
CA ASP A 32 -28.68 10.63 -18.16
C ASP A 32 -28.40 9.32 -17.40
N ASP A 33 -27.40 9.30 -16.51
CA ASP A 33 -27.16 8.19 -15.58
C ASP A 33 -28.16 8.13 -14.41
N PHE A 34 -28.69 9.28 -13.99
CA PHE A 34 -29.70 9.34 -12.93
C PHE A 34 -31.10 9.05 -13.48
N LEU A 35 -31.50 9.73 -14.56
CA LEU A 35 -32.84 9.58 -15.13
C LEU A 35 -32.80 9.75 -16.66
N PRO A 36 -33.17 8.73 -17.45
CA PRO A 36 -33.66 7.41 -17.05
C PRO A 36 -32.58 6.52 -16.43
N ALA A 37 -32.95 5.64 -15.50
CA ALA A 37 -32.01 4.68 -14.92
C ALA A 37 -31.46 3.69 -15.96
N ALA A 38 -30.23 3.24 -15.76
CA ALA A 38 -29.61 2.24 -16.62
C ALA A 38 -30.34 0.89 -16.60
N LEU A 39 -30.35 0.18 -17.73
CA LEU A 39 -30.87 -1.18 -17.83
C LEU A 39 -30.07 -2.11 -16.91
N ASN A 40 -30.79 -2.83 -16.05
CA ASN A 40 -30.19 -3.76 -15.09
C ASN A 40 -30.92 -5.11 -15.13
N ALA A 41 -30.37 -6.03 -15.93
CA ALA A 41 -30.86 -7.41 -15.97
C ALA A 41 -30.33 -8.20 -14.75
N PRO A 42 -31.20 -8.80 -13.92
CA PRO A 42 -30.75 -9.62 -12.79
C PRO A 42 -29.93 -10.81 -13.28
N ARG A 43 -28.70 -11.00 -12.76
CA ARG A 43 -27.75 -12.01 -13.27
C ARG A 43 -28.24 -13.47 -13.20
N PHE A 44 -29.19 -13.76 -12.32
CA PHE A 44 -29.71 -15.11 -12.09
C PHE A 44 -31.18 -15.29 -12.50
N ILE A 45 -31.78 -14.29 -13.17
CA ILE A 45 -33.15 -14.36 -13.68
C ILE A 45 -33.09 -14.16 -15.20
N PRO A 46 -33.55 -15.13 -16.01
CA PRO A 46 -33.64 -14.95 -17.45
C PRO A 46 -34.41 -13.67 -17.84
N ASN A 47 -33.95 -12.96 -18.87
CA ASN A 47 -34.49 -11.65 -19.27
C ASN A 47 -35.98 -11.70 -19.63
N ASP A 48 -36.43 -12.80 -20.24
CA ASP A 48 -37.84 -13.03 -20.58
C ASP A 48 -38.71 -13.16 -19.33
N ILE A 49 -38.23 -13.89 -18.31
CA ILE A 49 -38.89 -14.01 -17.01
C ILE A 49 -38.89 -12.66 -16.27
N ALA A 50 -37.76 -11.95 -16.28
CA ALA A 50 -37.65 -10.64 -15.64
C ALA A 50 -38.62 -9.62 -16.27
N ALA A 51 -38.75 -9.63 -17.60
CA ALA A 51 -39.69 -8.77 -18.31
C ALA A 51 -41.15 -9.16 -18.07
N GLN A 52 -41.50 -10.46 -18.11
CA GLN A 52 -42.85 -10.96 -17.84
C GLN A 52 -43.35 -10.57 -16.44
N HIS A 53 -42.46 -10.63 -15.44
CA HIS A 53 -42.77 -10.29 -14.06
C HIS A 53 -42.54 -8.81 -13.71
N GLN A 54 -42.26 -7.97 -14.71
CA GLN A 54 -42.03 -6.53 -14.56
C GLN A 54 -40.99 -6.19 -13.48
N ILE A 55 -39.89 -6.93 -13.44
CA ILE A 55 -38.80 -6.64 -12.50
C ILE A 55 -38.26 -5.23 -12.81
N PRO A 56 -38.03 -4.36 -11.80
CA PRO A 56 -37.52 -3.02 -12.02
C PRO A 56 -36.24 -3.02 -12.87
N HIS A 57 -36.11 -2.03 -13.76
CA HIS A 57 -34.97 -1.86 -14.67
C HIS A 57 -34.68 -3.04 -15.63
N SER A 58 -35.57 -4.03 -15.75
CA SER A 58 -35.34 -5.22 -16.58
C SER A 58 -35.63 -5.01 -18.07
N ASN A 59 -36.39 -3.97 -18.43
CA ASN A 59 -36.67 -3.62 -19.82
C ASN A 59 -36.87 -2.10 -20.00
N PHE A 60 -36.76 -1.64 -21.25
CA PHE A 60 -36.81 -0.22 -21.58
C PHE A 60 -38.18 0.44 -21.38
N GLU A 61 -39.28 -0.30 -21.56
CA GLU A 61 -40.63 0.25 -21.38
C GLU A 61 -40.91 0.59 -19.91
N LEU A 62 -40.49 -0.30 -19.00
CA LEU A 62 -40.57 -0.05 -17.55
C LEU A 62 -39.67 1.10 -17.14
N ILE A 63 -38.42 1.14 -17.62
CA ILE A 63 -37.50 2.25 -17.33
C ILE A 63 -38.09 3.58 -17.80
N ALA A 64 -38.66 3.64 -19.01
CA ALA A 64 -39.28 4.86 -19.53
C ALA A 64 -40.51 5.28 -18.71
N LYS A 65 -41.28 4.31 -18.21
CA LYS A 65 -42.42 4.56 -17.33
C LYS A 65 -41.96 5.07 -15.96
N ASP A 66 -41.07 4.34 -15.29
CA ASP A 66 -40.52 4.68 -13.98
C ASP A 66 -39.83 6.05 -14.03
N ALA A 67 -39.15 6.37 -15.12
CA ALA A 67 -38.50 7.65 -15.30
C ALA A 67 -39.49 8.82 -15.42
N LYS A 68 -40.64 8.62 -16.07
CA LYS A 68 -41.72 9.61 -16.10
C LYS A 68 -42.38 9.76 -14.73
N ASP A 69 -42.64 8.65 -14.04
CA ASP A 69 -43.25 8.66 -12.71
C ASP A 69 -42.34 9.38 -11.70
N THR A 70 -41.04 9.06 -11.72
CA THR A 70 -40.01 9.75 -10.92
C THR A 70 -39.94 11.24 -11.25
N LEU A 71 -39.92 11.61 -12.53
CA LEU A 71 -39.90 13.01 -12.94
C LEU A 71 -41.15 13.76 -12.45
N ASN A 72 -42.32 13.17 -12.57
CA ASN A 72 -43.57 13.76 -12.07
C ASN A 72 -43.53 13.94 -10.56
N ASN A 73 -43.02 12.96 -9.81
CA ASN A 73 -42.85 13.07 -8.36
C ASN A 73 -41.92 14.23 -8.00
N LEU A 74 -40.79 14.38 -8.73
CA LEU A 74 -39.85 15.48 -8.52
C LEU A 74 -40.45 16.85 -8.85
N ILE A 75 -41.23 16.96 -9.93
CA ILE A 75 -41.94 18.18 -10.31
C ILE A 75 -42.97 18.57 -9.24
N ASN A 76 -43.60 17.59 -8.59
CA ASN A 76 -44.63 17.83 -7.58
C ASN A 76 -44.07 18.11 -6.17
N LEU A 77 -42.75 18.20 -6.00
CA LEU A 77 -42.14 18.54 -4.71
C LEU A 77 -42.41 19.98 -4.28
N SER A 78 -42.71 20.88 -5.21
CA SER A 78 -42.98 22.30 -4.96
C SER A 78 -43.65 22.95 -6.17
N ASP A 79 -44.30 24.10 -5.98
CA ASP A 79 -44.74 24.97 -7.08
C ASP A 79 -43.54 25.56 -7.87
N GLN A 80 -42.35 25.57 -7.25
CA GLN A 80 -41.11 26.07 -7.84
C GLN A 80 -40.02 25.00 -7.71
N VAL A 81 -39.74 24.30 -8.81
CA VAL A 81 -38.71 23.26 -8.88
C VAL A 81 -37.62 23.64 -9.87
N ASN A 82 -36.40 23.78 -9.37
CA ASN A 82 -35.22 24.00 -10.18
C ASN A 82 -34.48 22.68 -10.43
N PHE A 83 -34.22 22.35 -11.70
CA PHE A 83 -33.43 21.18 -12.08
C PHE A 83 -32.06 21.62 -12.57
N SER A 84 -31.02 20.90 -12.15
CA SER A 84 -29.65 21.19 -12.59
C SER A 84 -28.81 19.92 -12.69
N TYR A 85 -27.75 20.01 -13.47
CA TYR A 85 -26.70 19.00 -13.55
C TYR A 85 -25.35 19.70 -13.70
N ALA A 86 -24.27 19.04 -13.30
CA ALA A 86 -22.92 19.53 -13.54
C ALA A 86 -22.48 19.08 -14.94
N LYS A 87 -21.91 19.97 -15.76
CA LYS A 87 -21.30 19.57 -17.06
C LYS A 87 -20.06 18.71 -16.89
N THR A 88 -19.38 18.85 -15.76
CA THR A 88 -18.14 18.12 -15.43
C THR A 88 -18.15 17.68 -13.98
N HIS A 89 -17.76 16.44 -13.72
CA HIS A 89 -17.59 15.87 -12.39
C HIS A 89 -16.29 15.06 -12.34
N PHE A 90 -15.38 15.39 -11.42
CA PHE A 90 -14.03 14.79 -11.33
C PHE A 90 -13.34 14.67 -12.71
N GLU A 91 -13.28 15.77 -13.46
CA GLU A 91 -12.69 15.85 -14.81
C GLU A 91 -13.40 15.02 -15.89
N SER A 92 -14.50 14.33 -15.56
CA SER A 92 -15.33 13.60 -16.50
C SER A 92 -16.48 14.46 -16.98
N GLU A 93 -16.70 14.51 -18.29
CA GLU A 93 -17.89 15.14 -18.86
C GLU A 93 -19.15 14.37 -18.42
N GLN A 94 -20.24 15.08 -18.21
CA GLN A 94 -21.52 14.52 -17.82
C GLN A 94 -22.59 14.93 -18.82
N HIS A 95 -23.45 13.98 -19.18
CA HIS A 95 -24.58 14.27 -20.03
C HIS A 95 -25.81 14.58 -19.19
N ARG A 96 -26.65 15.46 -19.71
CA ARG A 96 -27.93 15.82 -19.09
C ARG A 96 -28.96 14.72 -19.33
N SER A 97 -29.91 14.62 -18.40
CA SER A 97 -31.11 13.81 -18.62
C SER A 97 -31.84 14.23 -19.91
N PRO A 98 -32.29 13.28 -20.75
CA PRO A 98 -33.03 13.58 -21.96
C PRO A 98 -34.49 14.00 -21.69
N LEU A 99 -34.97 13.88 -20.44
CA LEU A 99 -36.39 14.11 -20.10
C LEU A 99 -36.73 15.59 -19.90
N LEU A 100 -35.73 16.44 -19.76
CA LEU A 100 -35.89 17.88 -19.57
C LEU A 100 -34.93 18.65 -20.49
N PRO A 101 -35.35 19.78 -21.05
CA PRO A 101 -34.44 20.69 -21.72
C PRO A 101 -33.65 21.50 -20.68
N PHE A 102 -32.32 21.52 -20.82
CA PHE A 102 -31.43 22.37 -20.02
C PHE A 102 -30.88 23.47 -20.92
N ASN A 103 -31.56 24.61 -20.92
CA ASN A 103 -31.28 25.73 -21.84
C ASN A 103 -30.42 26.83 -21.21
N ASN A 104 -30.30 26.83 -19.89
CA ASN A 104 -29.61 27.86 -19.13
C ASN A 104 -28.36 27.28 -18.48
N GLU A 105 -27.27 28.03 -18.53
CA GLU A 105 -26.07 27.76 -17.76
C GLU A 105 -26.01 28.74 -16.59
N ILE A 106 -25.80 28.21 -15.39
CA ILE A 106 -25.60 29.03 -14.20
C ILE A 106 -24.11 29.34 -14.13
N GLU A 107 -23.76 30.63 -14.19
CA GLU A 107 -22.39 31.03 -13.93
C GLU A 107 -22.01 30.62 -12.51
N THR A 108 -20.94 29.84 -12.37
CA THR A 108 -20.40 29.53 -11.06
C THR A 108 -19.98 30.83 -10.39
N PRO A 109 -20.44 31.10 -9.15
CA PRO A 109 -20.05 32.31 -8.45
C PRO A 109 -18.52 32.31 -8.34
N LYS A 110 -17.89 33.26 -9.03
CA LYS A 110 -16.45 33.51 -8.91
C LYS A 110 -16.22 34.07 -7.52
N GLN A 111 -16.02 33.20 -6.54
CA GLN A 111 -15.47 33.58 -5.25
C GLN A 111 -14.09 34.19 -5.54
N PRO A 112 -13.88 35.50 -5.31
CA PRO A 112 -12.56 36.08 -5.47
C PRO A 112 -11.70 35.52 -4.34
N HIS A 113 -11.03 34.39 -4.58
CA HIS A 113 -9.92 33.99 -3.76
C HIS A 113 -8.87 35.09 -3.86
N GLN A 114 -8.70 35.86 -2.80
CA GLN A 114 -7.54 36.72 -2.66
C GLN A 114 -6.37 35.79 -2.35
N PRO A 115 -5.42 35.57 -3.28
CA PRO A 115 -4.26 34.76 -2.99
C PRO A 115 -3.50 35.43 -1.84
N ALA A 116 -3.17 34.67 -0.81
CA ALA A 116 -2.28 35.16 0.24
C ALA A 116 -0.92 35.50 -0.38
N LEU A 117 -0.27 36.56 0.13
CA LEU A 117 1.11 36.85 -0.26
C LEU A 117 1.98 35.68 0.19
N LEU A 118 2.63 35.02 -0.78
CA LEU A 118 3.56 33.92 -0.52
C LEU A 118 4.99 34.45 -0.59
N GLU A 119 5.85 33.93 0.29
CA GLU A 119 7.30 34.10 0.18
C GLU A 119 7.95 32.81 -0.33
N THR A 120 9.14 32.94 -0.92
CA THR A 120 9.93 31.80 -1.38
C THR A 120 11.18 31.68 -0.52
N ILE A 121 11.34 30.52 0.12
CA ILE A 121 12.52 30.19 0.92
C ILE A 121 13.34 29.16 0.15
N ASN A 122 14.65 29.42 -0.01
CA ASN A 122 15.57 28.46 -0.63
C ASN A 122 16.07 27.46 0.42
N ASP A 123 15.48 26.27 0.46
CA ASP A 123 15.79 25.19 1.40
C ASP A 123 16.52 24.01 0.71
N THR A 124 17.57 24.33 -0.05
CA THR A 124 18.35 23.32 -0.79
C THR A 124 19.59 22.83 -0.04
N GLN A 125 19.89 23.39 1.14
CA GLN A 125 21.07 23.05 1.92
C GLN A 125 20.73 22.54 3.31
N ALA A 126 21.27 21.38 3.65
CA ALA A 126 21.16 20.84 4.99
C ALA A 126 22.09 21.56 5.98
N ALA A 127 21.73 21.54 7.26
CA ALA A 127 22.58 22.03 8.34
C ALA A 127 23.95 21.32 8.35
N PRO A 128 25.05 22.04 8.67
CA PRO A 128 26.38 21.45 8.78
C PRO A 128 26.44 20.41 9.91
N LEU A 129 27.25 19.37 9.70
CA LEU A 129 27.49 18.35 10.72
C LEU A 129 28.41 18.89 11.81
N VAL A 130 27.95 18.82 13.06
CA VAL A 130 28.77 19.13 14.25
C VAL A 130 29.71 17.96 14.56
N ASP A 131 29.18 16.73 14.53
CA ASP A 131 29.96 15.51 14.68
C ASP A 131 30.29 14.92 13.30
N LYS A 132 31.58 14.67 13.06
CA LYS A 132 32.10 14.07 11.82
C LYS A 132 32.32 12.57 11.96
N GLN A 133 32.13 12.00 13.15
CA GLN A 133 32.19 10.57 13.35
C GLN A 133 30.98 9.92 12.69
N VAL A 134 31.24 8.91 11.85
CA VAL A 134 30.19 8.14 11.17
C VAL A 134 30.11 6.77 11.83
N SER A 135 29.00 6.50 12.54
CA SER A 135 28.70 5.18 13.06
C SER A 135 27.86 4.40 12.04
N GLY A 136 28.41 3.32 11.48
CA GLY A 136 27.67 2.40 10.62
C GLY A 136 28.58 1.58 9.71
N GLY A 137 27.97 0.71 8.90
CA GLY A 137 28.70 -0.17 8.00
C GLY A 137 29.21 0.52 6.73
N VAL A 138 30.01 -0.21 5.95
CA VAL A 138 30.53 0.19 4.63
C VAL A 138 29.43 0.63 3.65
N GLY A 139 28.18 0.20 3.88
CA GLY A 139 27.01 0.66 3.12
C GLY A 139 26.85 2.18 3.09
N ILE A 140 27.17 2.89 4.18
CA ILE A 140 27.08 4.36 4.23
C ILE A 140 28.08 4.99 3.25
N LEU A 141 29.31 4.49 3.22
CA LEU A 141 30.35 4.96 2.30
C LEU A 141 29.95 4.68 0.86
N LYS A 142 29.44 3.48 0.58
CA LYS A 142 28.94 3.10 -0.76
C LYS A 142 27.82 4.03 -1.22
N ASP A 143 26.86 4.33 -0.34
CA ASP A 143 25.75 5.22 -0.64
C ASP A 143 26.22 6.67 -0.86
N GLN A 144 27.14 7.16 -0.03
CA GLN A 144 27.74 8.49 -0.19
C GLN A 144 28.50 8.63 -1.51
N MET A 145 29.29 7.62 -1.89
CA MET A 145 30.02 7.60 -3.17
C MET A 145 29.08 7.52 -4.37
N ALA A 146 27.98 6.79 -4.24
CA ALA A 146 26.99 6.67 -5.31
C ALA A 146 26.16 7.96 -5.48
N CYS A 147 25.79 8.62 -4.38
CA CYS A 147 24.98 9.83 -4.39
C CYS A 147 25.06 10.58 -3.05
N ALA A 148 25.41 11.87 -3.09
CA ALA A 148 25.47 12.71 -1.90
C ALA A 148 24.14 12.75 -1.13
N PHE A 149 22.99 12.71 -1.82
CA PHE A 149 21.68 12.68 -1.16
C PHE A 149 21.40 11.33 -0.46
N LYS A 150 21.86 10.19 -1.02
CA LYS A 150 21.73 8.90 -0.35
C LYS A 150 22.59 8.85 0.91
N GLY A 151 23.83 9.34 0.84
CA GLY A 151 24.68 9.51 2.02
C GLY A 151 24.04 10.44 3.07
N PHE A 152 23.45 11.56 2.63
CA PHE A 152 22.68 12.46 3.50
C PHE A 152 21.49 11.77 4.16
N SER A 153 20.76 10.89 3.45
CA SER A 153 19.57 10.22 3.97
C SER A 153 19.83 9.36 5.22
N HIS A 154 21.07 8.87 5.39
CA HIS A 154 21.48 8.16 6.62
C HIS A 154 21.44 9.06 7.87
N ARG A 155 21.51 10.40 7.71
CA ARG A 155 21.39 11.37 8.81
C ARG A 155 19.96 11.58 9.28
N LEU A 156 18.98 11.26 8.42
CA LEU A 156 17.56 11.48 8.71
C LEU A 156 16.96 10.38 9.60
N ASN A 157 17.75 9.34 9.93
CA ASN A 157 17.32 8.19 10.73
C ASN A 157 15.96 7.63 10.30
N ILE A 158 15.76 7.52 8.98
CA ILE A 158 14.50 7.08 8.40
C ILE A 158 14.29 5.62 8.74
N LYS A 159 13.23 5.33 9.50
CA LYS A 159 12.81 3.95 9.74
C LYS A 159 12.23 3.37 8.45
N LYS A 160 12.81 2.27 8.00
CA LYS A 160 12.23 1.45 6.94
C LYS A 160 11.37 0.37 7.58
N PHE A 161 10.18 0.19 7.05
CA PHE A 161 9.32 -0.93 7.41
C PHE A 161 9.36 -1.91 6.24
N ASP A 162 9.80 -3.12 6.53
CA ASP A 162 9.73 -4.18 5.54
C ASP A 162 8.26 -4.54 5.29
N ALA A 163 7.94 -4.85 4.04
CA ALA A 163 6.64 -5.40 3.72
C ALA A 163 6.41 -6.72 4.48
N PRO A 164 5.15 -7.04 4.83
CA PRO A 164 4.85 -8.33 5.44
C PRO A 164 5.33 -9.44 4.52
N HIS A 165 6.14 -10.34 5.08
CA HIS A 165 6.70 -11.49 4.38
C HIS A 165 6.47 -12.76 5.19
N LEU A 166 6.54 -13.91 4.52
CA LEU A 166 6.40 -15.22 5.13
C LEU A 166 7.79 -15.80 5.43
N GLY A 167 7.99 -16.27 6.66
CA GLY A 167 9.27 -16.84 7.10
C GLY A 167 10.35 -15.78 7.29
N LEU A 168 11.62 -16.18 7.18
CA LEU A 168 12.77 -15.27 7.30
C LEU A 168 13.02 -14.54 5.98
N ASN A 169 13.25 -13.23 6.04
CA ASN A 169 13.69 -12.47 4.87
C ASN A 169 15.16 -12.73 4.52
N ARG A 170 15.61 -12.18 3.38
CA ARG A 170 16.98 -12.38 2.89
C ARG A 170 18.06 -11.85 3.83
N ALA A 171 17.80 -10.76 4.54
CA ALA A 171 18.75 -10.19 5.49
C ALA A 171 18.87 -11.09 6.74
N GLU A 172 17.75 -11.56 7.28
CA GLU A 172 17.70 -12.51 8.39
C GLU A 172 18.35 -13.84 8.02
N GLN A 173 18.08 -14.38 6.83
CA GLN A 173 18.74 -15.59 6.32
C GLN A 173 20.27 -15.42 6.23
N GLY A 174 20.73 -14.24 5.82
CA GLY A 174 22.16 -13.90 5.82
C GLY A 174 22.74 -13.87 7.23
N ASP A 175 22.08 -13.16 8.14
CA ASP A 175 22.48 -13.06 9.56
C ASP A 175 22.58 -14.44 10.24
N VAL A 176 21.62 -15.33 9.97
CA VAL A 176 21.66 -16.71 10.47
C VAL A 176 22.89 -17.45 9.94
N VAL A 177 23.21 -17.33 8.65
CA VAL A 177 24.42 -17.94 8.08
C VAL A 177 25.68 -17.45 8.78
N HIS A 178 25.81 -16.13 8.96
CA HIS A 178 26.96 -15.52 9.63
C HIS A 178 27.13 -16.06 11.05
N LYS A 179 26.06 -16.07 11.85
CA LYS A 179 26.09 -16.55 13.24
C LYS A 179 26.38 -18.05 13.36
N VAL A 180 25.86 -18.86 12.43
CA VAL A 180 26.16 -20.29 12.38
C VAL A 180 27.65 -20.50 12.09
N LEU A 181 28.20 -19.82 11.08
CA LEU A 181 29.63 -19.90 10.75
C LEU A 181 30.50 -19.41 11.91
N GLU A 182 30.13 -18.29 12.53
CA GLU A 182 30.82 -17.77 13.72
C GLU A 182 30.89 -18.82 14.83
N SER A 183 29.77 -19.48 15.15
CA SER A 183 29.70 -20.53 16.17
C SER A 183 30.60 -21.74 15.85
N ILE A 184 30.69 -22.11 14.58
CA ILE A 184 31.57 -23.20 14.11
C ILE A 184 33.04 -22.80 14.25
N TYR A 185 33.43 -21.62 13.74
CA TYR A 185 34.82 -21.16 13.73
C TYR A 185 35.35 -20.70 15.10
N ARG A 186 34.47 -20.48 16.08
CA ARG A 186 34.87 -20.39 17.49
C ARG A 186 35.43 -21.72 18.03
N GLN A 187 34.93 -22.85 17.52
CA GLN A 187 35.37 -24.20 17.91
C GLN A 187 36.48 -24.73 16.99
N VAL A 188 36.42 -24.43 15.69
CA VAL A 188 37.40 -24.87 14.69
C VAL A 188 38.26 -23.69 14.28
N GLN A 189 39.44 -23.55 14.91
CA GLN A 189 40.23 -22.32 14.81
C GLN A 189 41.34 -22.37 13.76
N SER A 190 41.50 -23.48 13.04
CA SER A 190 42.51 -23.63 12.00
C SER A 190 42.10 -24.62 10.91
N SER A 191 42.78 -24.54 9.77
CA SER A 191 42.62 -25.52 8.68
C SER A 191 42.99 -26.94 9.14
N THR A 192 44.00 -27.07 10.01
CA THR A 192 44.42 -28.36 10.58
C THR A 192 43.33 -28.96 11.46
N ASP A 193 42.66 -28.13 12.29
CA ASP A 193 41.53 -28.58 13.09
C ASP A 193 40.39 -29.02 12.18
N LEU A 194 40.04 -28.21 11.18
CA LEU A 194 38.93 -28.48 10.27
C LEU A 194 39.10 -29.78 9.48
N ILE A 195 40.33 -30.08 9.05
CA ILE A 195 40.66 -31.33 8.33
C ILE A 195 40.64 -32.53 9.29
N ALA A 196 41.03 -32.35 10.55
CA ALA A 196 41.07 -33.41 11.56
C ALA A 196 39.67 -33.87 12.04
N TYR A 197 38.62 -33.07 11.84
CA TYR A 197 37.25 -33.47 12.16
C TYR A 197 36.81 -34.65 11.28
N SER A 198 36.33 -35.73 11.93
CA SER A 198 35.60 -36.78 11.23
C SER A 198 34.28 -36.23 10.66
N GLU A 199 33.78 -36.88 9.62
CA GLU A 199 32.53 -36.49 8.97
C GLU A 199 31.36 -36.45 9.96
N ASP A 200 31.20 -37.47 10.80
CA ASP A 200 30.13 -37.51 11.82
C ASP A 200 30.20 -36.36 12.82
N LYS A 201 31.40 -36.04 13.33
CA LYS A 201 31.59 -34.95 14.29
C LYS A 201 31.33 -33.60 13.64
N LEU A 202 31.70 -33.44 12.38
CA LEU A 202 31.47 -32.22 11.62
C LEU A 202 29.96 -32.02 11.34
N ASN A 203 29.26 -33.08 10.94
CA ASN A 203 27.82 -33.06 10.73
C ASN A 203 27.08 -32.68 12.02
N GLN A 204 27.47 -33.28 13.16
CA GLN A 204 26.91 -32.94 14.47
C GLN A 204 27.18 -31.49 14.89
N LEU A 205 28.40 -30.99 14.62
CA LEU A 205 28.78 -29.61 14.91
C LEU A 205 27.92 -28.61 14.13
N ILE A 206 27.77 -28.84 12.82
CA ILE A 206 26.96 -28.00 11.93
C ILE A 206 25.49 -28.02 12.35
N ASP A 207 24.93 -29.21 12.57
CA ASP A 207 23.53 -29.38 13.00
C ASP A 207 23.25 -28.66 14.32
N THR A 208 24.14 -28.83 15.29
CA THR A 208 24.02 -28.16 16.59
C THR A 208 24.09 -26.63 16.45
N ALA A 209 25.00 -26.12 15.61
CA ALA A 209 25.12 -24.67 15.37
C ALA A 209 23.85 -24.10 14.71
N ILE A 210 23.32 -24.77 13.68
CA ILE A 210 22.09 -24.36 12.98
C ILE A 210 20.90 -24.38 13.94
N GLN A 211 20.69 -25.47 14.66
CA GLN A 211 19.56 -25.59 15.59
C GLN A 211 19.62 -24.54 16.70
N ASN A 212 20.81 -24.20 17.19
CA ASN A 212 20.97 -23.19 18.22
C ASN A 212 20.59 -21.79 17.73
N GLU A 213 20.92 -21.43 16.49
CA GLU A 213 20.55 -20.13 15.93
C GLU A 213 19.05 -20.08 15.58
N LEU A 214 18.50 -21.14 14.98
CA LEU A 214 17.10 -21.18 14.58
C LEU A 214 16.11 -21.20 15.75
N LYS A 215 16.54 -21.57 16.97
CA LYS A 215 15.71 -21.47 18.20
C LYS A 215 15.15 -20.06 18.42
N ARG A 216 15.80 -19.02 17.90
CA ARG A 216 15.38 -17.61 18.05
C ARG A 216 14.12 -17.26 17.25
N TYR A 217 13.80 -18.02 16.21
CA TYR A 217 12.73 -17.71 15.24
C TYR A 217 11.41 -18.46 15.51
N GLY A 218 11.33 -19.25 16.58
CA GLY A 218 10.15 -20.06 16.92
C GLY A 218 9.98 -21.28 16.01
N ARG A 219 9.47 -22.39 16.55
CA ARG A 219 9.29 -23.62 15.75
C ARG A 219 8.14 -23.45 14.75
N SER A 220 8.47 -23.54 13.47
CA SER A 220 7.51 -23.50 12.35
C SER A 220 7.97 -24.38 11.18
N GLY A 221 7.08 -24.62 10.21
CA GLY A 221 7.46 -25.26 8.95
C GLY A 221 8.58 -24.50 8.22
N PHE A 222 8.61 -23.16 8.35
CA PHE A 222 9.68 -22.33 7.76
C PHE A 222 11.04 -22.59 8.40
N THR A 223 11.10 -22.74 9.73
CA THR A 223 12.39 -23.06 10.39
C THR A 223 12.91 -24.43 10.01
N GLN A 224 12.03 -25.41 9.70
CA GLN A 224 12.47 -26.72 9.22
C GLN A 224 13.06 -26.64 7.81
N ILE A 225 12.40 -25.92 6.90
CA ILE A 225 12.92 -25.70 5.54
C ILE A 225 14.24 -24.93 5.58
N GLU A 226 14.32 -23.91 6.45
CA GLU A 226 15.53 -23.12 6.64
C GLU A 226 16.68 -23.96 7.23
N HIS A 227 16.38 -24.88 8.15
CA HIS A 227 17.35 -25.84 8.66
C HIS A 227 17.98 -26.68 7.55
N ASP A 228 17.15 -27.27 6.68
CA ASP A 228 17.62 -28.12 5.58
C ASP A 228 18.42 -27.31 4.56
N ARG A 229 18.01 -26.06 4.28
CA ARG A 229 18.76 -25.12 3.44
C ARG A 229 20.13 -24.78 4.02
N LEU A 230 20.19 -24.49 5.32
CA LEU A 230 21.42 -24.15 6.03
C LEU A 230 22.38 -25.35 6.09
N GLN A 231 21.88 -26.55 6.33
CA GLN A 231 22.68 -27.78 6.27
C GLN A 231 23.46 -27.86 4.96
N GLN A 232 22.75 -27.80 3.83
CA GLN A 232 23.39 -27.86 2.51
C GLN A 232 24.39 -26.72 2.28
N LEU A 233 24.02 -25.49 2.66
CA LEU A 233 24.84 -24.30 2.43
C LEU A 233 26.14 -24.32 3.24
N ILE A 234 26.04 -24.65 4.53
CA ILE A 234 27.19 -24.68 5.45
C ILE A 234 28.12 -25.84 5.10
N HIS A 235 27.58 -27.02 4.75
CA HIS A 235 28.39 -28.13 4.26
C HIS A 235 29.19 -27.75 3.01
N LYS A 236 28.55 -27.10 2.04
CA LYS A 236 29.23 -26.63 0.82
C LYS A 236 30.30 -25.59 1.13
N PHE A 237 30.02 -24.65 2.05
CA PHE A 237 30.98 -23.65 2.49
C PHE A 237 32.21 -24.31 3.13
N ILE A 238 32.01 -25.22 4.08
CA ILE A 238 33.11 -25.91 4.77
C ILE A 238 33.91 -26.80 3.82
N ALA A 239 33.25 -27.49 2.89
CA ALA A 239 33.94 -28.28 1.87
C ALA A 239 34.86 -27.40 1.00
N THR A 240 34.46 -26.16 0.74
CA THR A 240 35.28 -25.17 0.03
C THR A 240 36.45 -24.70 0.90
N GLU A 241 36.20 -24.38 2.18
CA GLU A 241 37.26 -23.96 3.10
C GLU A 241 38.31 -25.04 3.40
N LYS A 242 37.94 -26.32 3.33
CA LYS A 242 38.91 -27.44 3.41
C LYS A 242 39.91 -27.48 2.25
N GLN A 243 39.62 -26.82 1.12
CA GLN A 243 40.50 -26.75 -0.05
C GLN A 243 41.42 -25.53 -0.03
N ARG A 244 41.24 -24.63 0.93
CA ARG A 244 42.02 -23.41 1.07
C ARG A 244 43.41 -23.71 1.64
N ASP A 245 44.38 -22.84 1.34
CA ASP A 245 45.69 -22.84 1.99
C ASP A 245 45.58 -22.77 3.52
N ALA A 246 46.64 -23.23 4.20
CA ALA A 246 46.67 -23.31 5.65
C ALA A 246 46.34 -21.95 6.30
N PHE A 247 45.40 -21.95 7.24
CA PHE A 247 44.93 -20.75 7.90
C PHE A 247 44.71 -20.96 9.40
N ARG A 248 44.68 -19.83 10.11
CA ARG A 248 44.23 -19.74 11.50
C ARG A 248 43.21 -18.62 11.59
N VAL A 249 42.11 -18.88 12.30
CA VAL A 249 41.10 -17.88 12.62
C VAL A 249 41.68 -16.95 13.68
N ILE A 250 41.88 -15.67 13.33
CA ILE A 250 42.37 -14.64 14.26
C ILE A 250 41.19 -14.03 15.02
N ALA A 251 40.12 -13.70 14.31
CA ALA A 251 38.88 -13.16 14.86
C ALA A 251 37.70 -13.48 13.94
N THR A 252 36.49 -13.45 14.48
CA THR A 252 35.22 -13.60 13.77
C THR A 252 34.30 -12.45 14.16
N GLU A 253 33.57 -11.87 13.20
CA GLU A 253 32.57 -10.80 13.43
C GLU A 253 33.10 -9.63 14.32
N GLN A 254 34.38 -9.26 14.14
CA GLN A 254 35.01 -8.18 14.91
C GLN A 254 34.66 -6.80 14.33
N THR A 255 34.22 -5.89 15.21
CA THR A 255 34.08 -4.47 14.87
C THR A 255 35.45 -3.85 14.62
N ILE A 256 35.60 -3.19 13.47
CA ILE A 256 36.81 -2.49 13.07
C ILE A 256 36.54 -0.99 13.08
N GLU A 257 37.41 -0.23 13.74
CA GLU A 257 37.48 1.22 13.60
C GLU A 257 38.54 1.56 12.54
N ALA A 258 38.17 2.40 11.57
CA ALA A 258 39.07 2.79 10.49
C ALA A 258 38.97 4.30 10.24
N ASN A 259 40.12 4.95 10.07
CA ASN A 259 40.19 6.32 9.59
C ASN A 259 40.17 6.31 8.06
N VAL A 260 39.09 6.81 7.46
CA VAL A 260 38.90 6.86 6.01
C VAL A 260 39.49 8.14 5.39
N ALA A 261 39.92 9.10 6.21
CA ALA A 261 40.39 10.41 5.75
C ALA A 261 41.87 10.44 5.31
N GLY A 262 42.59 9.31 5.40
CA GLY A 262 44.05 9.28 5.27
C GLY A 262 44.75 9.65 6.58
#